data_AF-A0A661YIX2-F1
#
_entry.id   AF-A0A661YIX2-F1
#
_cell.length_a   1.000
_cell.length_b   1.000
_cell.length_c   1.000
_cell.angle_alpha   90.00
_cell.angle_beta   90.00
_cell.angle_gamma   90.00
#
_symmetry.space_group_name_H-M   'P 1'
#
loop_
_entity.id
_entity.type
_entity.pdbx_description
1 polymer ?
#
loop_
_entity_poly.entity_id
_entity_poly.type
_entity_poly.pdbx_seq_one_letter_code
_entity_poly.pdbx_strand_id
1 'polypeptide(L)'
;MKKIILSILTFTLLLSFGSMGQIIDDTPQDGLFTADDQMLEKEPIPYPSIRKADIMWSKRVWREIDFRQKFNQKFYFPIDPQQNWKSFIVIVLDALKEGELTAYDISNTDELLIPLTYNEIIARETFEDHRVMRRSYPPYEEYDTVIYTQFQPTQVMRLRIKEDWYFDRQRSQMMVRIQALCPVMIKERNGEEVTSPLFWISYPEARKVFARSMVFNEYNSAMRLSYDEIFWKRLFDSYIYKEQNVYDR
;
A
#
# COMPACT_ATOMS: atom_id res chain seq x y z
N MET A 1 -59.41 -10.28 40.01
CA MET A 1 -58.13 -10.80 40.56
C MET A 1 -57.20 -11.38 39.50
N LYS A 2 -57.67 -12.22 38.55
CA LYS A 2 -56.81 -12.79 37.49
C LYS A 2 -56.12 -11.76 36.55
N LYS A 3 -56.78 -10.63 36.24
CA LYS A 3 -56.23 -9.58 35.37
C LYS A 3 -55.12 -8.73 36.02
N ILE A 4 -55.11 -8.62 37.36
CA ILE A 4 -54.12 -7.85 38.12
C ILE A 4 -52.83 -8.67 38.28
N ILE A 5 -52.95 -9.99 38.46
CA ILE A 5 -51.80 -10.90 38.51
C ILE A 5 -51.10 -10.93 37.14
N LEU A 6 -51.86 -10.92 36.05
CA LEU A 6 -51.28 -10.89 34.70
C LEU A 6 -50.55 -9.58 34.40
N SER A 7 -51.06 -8.42 34.88
CA SER A 7 -50.39 -7.13 34.67
C SER A 7 -49.11 -6.99 35.49
N ILE A 8 -49.07 -7.56 36.69
CA ILE A 8 -47.85 -7.59 37.52
C ILE A 8 -46.80 -8.51 36.90
N LEU A 9 -47.21 -9.68 36.36
CA LEU A 9 -46.30 -10.61 35.69
C LEU A 9 -45.70 -10.00 34.41
N THR A 10 -46.49 -9.27 33.61
CA THR A 10 -45.99 -8.56 32.42
C THR A 10 -45.11 -7.37 32.78
N PHE A 11 -45.36 -6.71 33.91
CA PHE A 11 -44.52 -5.60 34.39
C PHE A 11 -43.17 -6.11 34.92
N THR A 12 -43.13 -7.25 35.59
CA THR A 12 -41.86 -7.90 35.97
C THR A 12 -41.07 -8.43 34.78
N LEU A 13 -41.74 -8.84 33.68
CA LEU A 13 -41.06 -9.28 32.46
C LEU A 13 -40.44 -8.11 31.68
N LEU A 14 -41.00 -6.90 31.79
CA LEU A 14 -40.48 -5.67 31.21
C LEU A 14 -39.34 -5.03 32.02
N LEU A 15 -39.11 -5.45 33.27
CA LEU A 15 -37.98 -5.00 34.10
C LEU A 15 -36.71 -5.85 33.92
N SER A 16 -36.79 -6.95 33.16
CA SER A 16 -35.65 -7.81 32.82
C SER A 16 -34.94 -7.42 31.52
N PHE A 17 -35.06 -6.15 31.08
CA PHE A 17 -34.13 -5.62 30.07
C PHE A 17 -32.72 -5.70 30.65
N GLY A 18 -31.94 -6.61 30.07
CA GLY A 18 -30.61 -6.96 30.53
C GLY A 18 -29.79 -5.70 30.78
N SER A 19 -29.18 -5.66 31.97
CA SER A 19 -27.94 -4.93 32.17
C SER A 19 -26.95 -5.44 31.13
N MET A 20 -26.86 -4.76 30.00
CA MET A 20 -25.69 -4.81 29.15
C MET A 20 -24.60 -4.16 29.98
N GLY A 21 -23.89 -4.96 30.78
CA GLY A 21 -22.67 -4.49 31.43
C GLY A 21 -21.79 -3.89 30.35
N GLN A 22 -21.45 -2.61 30.48
CA GLN A 22 -20.35 -2.06 29.70
C GLN A 22 -19.13 -2.87 30.12
N ILE A 23 -18.65 -3.72 29.22
CA ILE A 23 -17.32 -4.30 29.31
C ILE A 23 -16.41 -3.09 29.17
N ILE A 24 -15.96 -2.54 30.29
CA ILE A 24 -14.82 -1.64 30.31
C ILE A 24 -13.67 -2.59 30.02
N ASP A 25 -13.30 -2.67 28.74
CA ASP A 25 -12.11 -3.39 28.29
C ASP A 25 -10.90 -2.57 28.76
N ASP A 26 -10.64 -2.60 30.07
CA ASP A 26 -9.45 -2.03 30.70
C ASP A 26 -8.29 -2.98 30.41
N THR A 27 -8.00 -3.14 29.11
CA THR A 27 -6.76 -3.76 28.68
C THR A 27 -5.62 -2.95 29.31
N PRO A 28 -4.65 -3.62 29.95
CA PRO A 28 -3.53 -2.91 30.55
C PRO A 28 -2.88 -2.04 29.48
N GLN A 29 -2.85 -0.74 29.72
CA GLN A 29 -2.28 0.23 28.80
C GLN A 29 -0.77 0.02 28.71
N ASP A 30 -0.35 -0.75 27.71
CA ASP A 30 1.07 -1.00 27.42
C ASP A 30 1.63 0.16 26.58
N GLY A 31 2.03 1.23 27.26
CA GLY A 31 2.63 2.40 26.63
C GLY A 31 2.67 3.65 27.51
N LEU A 32 3.52 4.61 27.14
CA LEU A 32 3.63 5.92 27.81
C LEU A 32 2.40 6.81 27.59
N PHE A 33 1.62 6.56 26.54
CA PHE A 33 0.43 7.33 26.13
C PHE A 33 -0.70 6.39 25.75
N THR A 34 -1.96 6.83 25.88
CA THR A 34 -3.12 6.03 25.47
C THR A 34 -3.05 5.90 23.95
N ALA A 35 -3.24 4.70 23.40
CA ALA A 35 -3.12 4.49 21.95
C ALA A 35 -3.96 5.54 21.20
N ASP A 36 -3.27 6.46 20.54
CA ASP A 36 -3.82 7.74 20.08
C ASP A 36 -4.90 7.54 19.00
N ASP A 37 -6.18 7.64 19.36
CA ASP A 37 -7.33 7.67 18.43
C ASP A 37 -7.20 8.77 17.36
N GLN A 38 -6.44 9.84 17.64
CA GLN A 38 -6.15 10.91 16.68
C GLN A 38 -5.38 10.45 15.43
N MET A 39 -4.76 9.27 15.45
CA MET A 39 -3.88 8.84 14.37
C MET A 39 -4.60 8.08 13.24
N LEU A 40 -5.77 7.48 13.51
CA LEU A 40 -6.59 6.82 12.50
C LEU A 40 -7.25 7.82 11.53
N GLU A 41 -7.39 9.08 11.94
CA GLU A 41 -8.10 10.14 11.19
C GLU A 41 -7.18 11.19 10.57
N LYS A 42 -5.92 10.86 10.27
CA LYS A 42 -5.02 11.82 9.61
C LYS A 42 -5.43 12.05 8.15
N GLU A 43 -5.77 13.27 7.81
CA GLU A 43 -6.06 13.68 6.43
C GLU A 43 -4.78 14.01 5.64
N PRO A 44 -4.77 13.81 4.31
CA PRO A 44 -3.65 14.19 3.47
C PRO A 44 -3.44 15.70 3.42
N ILE A 45 -2.17 16.13 3.35
CA ILE A 45 -1.83 17.56 3.23
C ILE A 45 -2.37 18.11 1.90
N PRO A 46 -3.22 19.14 1.86
CA PRO A 46 -3.79 19.62 0.61
C PRO A 46 -2.70 20.19 -0.31
N TYR A 47 -2.78 19.85 -1.60
CA TYR A 47 -1.95 20.50 -2.61
C TYR A 47 -2.38 21.95 -2.79
N PRO A 48 -1.44 22.87 -3.09
CA PRO A 48 -1.82 24.20 -3.51
C PRO A 48 -2.62 24.13 -4.81
N SER A 49 -3.63 24.99 -4.93
CA SER A 49 -4.38 25.15 -6.17
C SER A 49 -3.46 25.71 -7.26
N ILE A 50 -3.45 25.06 -8.42
CA ILE A 50 -2.67 25.48 -9.59
C ILE A 50 -3.61 25.93 -10.71
N ARG A 51 -3.24 26.99 -11.43
CA ARG A 51 -3.94 27.43 -12.64
C ARG A 51 -3.05 27.15 -13.85
N LYS A 52 -3.64 26.67 -14.94
CA LYS A 52 -2.90 26.33 -16.17
C LYS A 52 -2.06 27.49 -16.71
N ALA A 53 -2.56 28.73 -16.59
CA ALA A 53 -1.86 29.94 -17.07
C ALA A 53 -0.60 30.30 -16.26
N ASP A 54 -0.44 29.75 -15.05
CA ASP A 54 0.71 30.04 -14.18
C ASP A 54 1.83 29.01 -14.33
N ILE A 55 1.61 27.93 -15.09
CA ILE A 55 2.61 26.92 -15.39
C ILE A 55 3.44 27.38 -16.58
N MET A 56 4.67 27.82 -16.35
CA MET A 56 5.58 28.26 -17.42
C MET A 56 6.29 27.11 -18.12
N TRP A 57 6.58 26.05 -17.36
CA TRP A 57 7.30 24.88 -17.83
C TRP A 57 6.78 23.66 -17.08
N SER A 58 6.66 22.54 -17.79
CA SER A 58 6.40 21.24 -17.17
C SER A 58 7.16 20.13 -17.90
N LYS A 59 7.62 19.14 -17.14
CA LYS A 59 8.22 17.90 -17.66
C LYS A 59 7.79 16.73 -16.79
N ARG A 60 7.38 15.64 -17.43
CA ARG A 60 7.10 14.38 -16.74
C ARG A 60 8.36 13.54 -16.64
N VAL A 61 8.61 12.99 -15.46
CA VAL A 61 9.81 12.21 -15.12
C VAL A 61 9.38 10.93 -14.40
N TRP A 62 10.01 9.82 -14.76
CA TRP A 62 9.84 8.55 -14.08
C TRP A 62 11.10 8.23 -13.28
N ARG A 63 10.89 7.95 -12.00
CA ARG A 63 11.93 7.62 -11.05
C ARG A 63 11.74 6.23 -10.50
N GLU A 64 12.82 5.60 -10.10
CA GLU A 64 12.82 4.33 -9.38
C GLU A 64 13.48 4.55 -8.02
N ILE A 65 12.77 4.13 -6.97
CA ILE A 65 13.26 4.06 -5.59
C ILE A 65 13.67 2.61 -5.37
N ASP A 66 14.92 2.41 -4.94
CA ASP A 66 15.40 1.09 -4.53
C ASP A 66 15.32 0.97 -3.00
N PHE A 67 14.60 -0.02 -2.49
CA PHE A 67 14.44 -0.27 -1.06
C PHE A 67 15.67 -0.90 -0.41
N ARG A 68 16.60 -1.45 -1.22
CA ARG A 68 17.89 -1.96 -0.74
C ARG A 68 18.77 -0.83 -0.19
N GLN A 69 18.56 0.40 -0.65
CA GLN A 69 19.28 1.57 -0.14
C GLN A 69 18.87 1.88 1.30
N LYS A 70 19.85 2.12 2.18
CA LYS A 70 19.62 2.40 3.61
C LYS A 70 18.60 3.52 3.84
N PHE A 71 18.63 4.57 3.05
CA PHE A 71 17.70 5.69 3.17
C PHE A 71 16.24 5.29 2.89
N ASN A 72 16.01 4.27 2.05
CA ASN A 72 14.69 3.82 1.61
C ASN A 72 14.17 2.57 2.33
N GLN A 73 14.95 1.99 3.25
CA GLN A 73 14.58 0.78 4.00
C GLN A 73 13.24 0.91 4.75
N LYS A 74 12.85 2.12 5.11
CA LYS A 74 11.54 2.46 5.70
C LYS A 74 10.31 2.08 4.85
N PHE A 75 10.46 1.89 3.54
CA PHE A 75 9.37 1.40 2.69
C PHE A 75 9.21 -0.13 2.76
N TYR A 76 10.31 -0.83 3.07
CA TYR A 76 10.37 -2.28 3.08
C TYR A 76 10.07 -2.88 4.45
N PHE A 77 10.60 -2.27 5.52
CA PHE A 77 10.33 -2.73 6.88
C PHE A 77 9.01 -2.17 7.42
N PRO A 78 8.32 -2.90 8.31
CA PRO A 78 8.68 -4.22 8.83
C PRO A 78 8.33 -5.37 7.87
N ILE A 79 9.09 -6.47 7.93
CA ILE A 79 8.81 -7.68 7.12
C ILE A 79 7.49 -8.32 7.56
N ASP A 80 7.33 -8.47 8.88
CA ASP A 80 6.10 -8.94 9.49
C ASP A 80 5.30 -7.75 10.00
N PRO A 81 4.02 -7.60 9.61
CA PRO A 81 3.14 -6.56 10.13
C PRO A 81 3.05 -6.60 11.66
N GLN A 82 3.31 -5.47 12.32
CA GLN A 82 3.20 -5.34 13.78
C GLN A 82 2.17 -4.26 14.11
N GLN A 83 1.02 -4.64 14.67
CA GLN A 83 -0.08 -3.74 15.06
C GLN A 83 -0.34 -2.59 14.04
N ASN A 84 0.31 -1.44 14.23
CA ASN A 84 0.15 -0.23 13.41
C ASN A 84 1.24 -0.04 12.33
N TRP A 85 2.33 -0.80 12.37
CA TRP A 85 3.41 -0.74 11.39
C TRP A 85 3.27 -1.85 10.36
N LYS A 86 3.14 -1.44 9.11
CA LYS A 86 3.05 -2.32 7.95
C LYS A 86 4.02 -1.81 6.89
N SER A 87 4.59 -2.71 6.10
CA SER A 87 5.40 -2.33 4.94
C SER A 87 4.51 -1.67 3.87
N PHE A 88 5.13 -0.86 3.02
CA PHE A 88 4.42 -0.12 1.98
C PHE A 88 3.57 -1.03 1.09
N ILE A 89 4.14 -2.17 0.68
CA ILE A 89 3.46 -3.10 -0.21
C ILE A 89 2.26 -3.78 0.47
N VAL A 90 2.38 -4.15 1.75
CA VAL A 90 1.28 -4.77 2.49
C VAL A 90 0.11 -3.80 2.62
N ILE A 91 0.39 -2.52 2.91
CA ILE A 91 -0.64 -1.47 2.98
C ILE A 91 -1.39 -1.33 1.65
N VAL A 92 -0.64 -1.31 0.54
CA VAL A 92 -1.22 -1.21 -0.80
C VAL A 92 -2.10 -2.42 -1.11
N LEU A 93 -1.63 -3.63 -0.82
CA LEU A 93 -2.37 -4.86 -1.09
C LEU A 93 -3.64 -4.98 -0.22
N ASP A 94 -3.55 -4.62 1.06
CA ASP A 94 -4.70 -4.58 1.97
C ASP A 94 -5.75 -3.59 1.43
N ALA A 95 -5.34 -2.39 1.04
CA ALA A 95 -6.24 -1.37 0.52
C ALA A 95 -6.86 -1.74 -0.85
N LEU A 96 -6.14 -2.50 -1.69
CA LEU A 96 -6.70 -3.07 -2.93
C LEU A 96 -7.70 -4.19 -2.64
N LYS A 97 -7.46 -5.00 -1.61
CA LYS A 97 -8.36 -6.07 -1.19
C LYS A 97 -9.64 -5.52 -0.58
N GLU A 98 -9.55 -4.43 0.17
CA GLU A 98 -10.69 -3.70 0.74
C GLU A 98 -11.46 -2.90 -0.33
N GLY A 99 -10.84 -2.63 -1.47
CA GLY A 99 -11.43 -1.85 -2.56
C GLY A 99 -11.36 -0.33 -2.34
N GLU A 100 -10.54 0.14 -1.39
CA GLU A 100 -10.26 1.57 -1.21
C GLU A 100 -9.39 2.13 -2.35
N LEU A 101 -8.56 1.29 -2.97
CA LEU A 101 -7.70 1.65 -4.09
C LEU A 101 -8.04 0.89 -5.36
N THR A 102 -7.75 1.53 -6.49
CA THR A 102 -7.79 0.90 -7.81
C THR A 102 -6.38 0.74 -8.34
N ALA A 103 -6.07 -0.46 -8.83
CA ALA A 103 -4.83 -0.75 -9.54
C ALA A 103 -5.08 -0.63 -11.05
N TYR A 104 -4.03 -0.32 -11.81
CA TYR A 104 -4.08 -0.17 -13.25
C TYR A 104 -3.00 -1.02 -13.93
N ASP A 105 -3.31 -1.54 -15.11
CA ASP A 105 -2.38 -2.35 -15.90
C ASP A 105 -1.18 -1.55 -16.42
N ILE A 106 -0.05 -2.24 -16.62
CA ILE A 106 1.17 -1.69 -17.21
C ILE A 106 1.38 -2.10 -18.68
N SER A 107 0.64 -3.09 -19.17
CA SER A 107 1.03 -3.89 -20.34
C SER A 107 1.15 -3.16 -21.68
N ASN A 108 0.44 -2.04 -21.90
CA ASN A 108 0.43 -1.36 -23.20
C ASN A 108 0.83 0.13 -23.16
N THR A 109 0.58 0.84 -22.06
CA THR A 109 0.86 2.29 -21.96
C THR A 109 1.17 2.65 -20.50
N ASP A 110 2.04 3.64 -20.26
CA ASP A 110 2.27 4.24 -18.93
C ASP A 110 1.03 5.00 -18.39
N GLU A 111 -0.15 4.80 -18.95
CA GLU A 111 -1.39 5.53 -18.65
C GLU A 111 -2.34 4.70 -17.78
N LEU A 112 -3.06 5.37 -16.89
CA LEU A 112 -3.98 4.76 -15.93
C LEU A 112 -5.35 4.51 -16.59
N LEU A 113 -5.40 3.56 -17.54
CA LEU A 113 -6.60 3.32 -18.36
C LEU A 113 -7.39 2.10 -17.92
N ILE A 114 -6.71 0.97 -17.73
CA ILE A 114 -7.34 -0.33 -17.52
C ILE A 114 -7.27 -0.67 -16.03
N PRO A 115 -8.37 -0.59 -15.27
CA PRO A 115 -8.38 -0.98 -13.88
C PRO A 115 -8.22 -2.51 -13.75
N LEU A 116 -7.50 -2.95 -12.72
CA LEU A 116 -7.28 -4.35 -12.36
C LEU A 116 -7.87 -4.64 -10.98
N THR A 117 -8.43 -5.84 -10.84
CA THR A 117 -8.88 -6.36 -9.55
C THR A 117 -7.74 -7.04 -8.80
N TYR A 118 -7.85 -7.12 -7.46
CA TYR A 118 -6.88 -7.82 -6.62
C TYR A 118 -6.61 -9.27 -7.09
N ASN A 119 -7.67 -10.01 -7.45
CA ASN A 119 -7.55 -11.40 -7.88
C ASN A 119 -6.78 -11.53 -9.21
N GLU A 120 -6.98 -10.61 -10.14
CA GLU A 120 -6.25 -10.59 -11.41
C GLU A 120 -4.76 -10.29 -11.21
N ILE A 121 -4.41 -9.42 -10.26
CA ILE A 121 -3.01 -9.13 -9.92
C ILE A 121 -2.34 -10.39 -9.38
N ILE A 122 -2.96 -11.06 -8.42
CA ILE A 122 -2.40 -12.29 -7.82
C ILE A 122 -2.31 -13.42 -8.86
N ALA A 123 -3.32 -13.54 -9.74
CA ALA A 123 -3.30 -14.55 -10.81
C ALA A 123 -2.18 -14.31 -11.83
N ARG A 124 -1.85 -13.05 -12.15
CA ARG A 124 -0.72 -12.71 -13.06
C ARG A 124 0.64 -13.03 -12.45
N GLU A 125 0.76 -12.88 -11.13
CA GLU A 125 2.04 -13.07 -10.44
C GLU A 125 2.28 -14.50 -9.96
N THR A 126 1.22 -15.30 -9.81
CA THR A 126 1.36 -16.72 -9.46
C THR A 126 1.91 -17.46 -10.68
N PHE A 127 3.13 -17.99 -10.54
CA PHE A 127 3.76 -18.77 -11.59
C PHE A 127 3.52 -20.26 -11.36
N GLU A 128 3.07 -20.95 -12.40
CA GLU A 128 2.97 -22.40 -12.47
C GLU A 128 4.23 -22.94 -13.13
N ASP A 129 5.10 -23.58 -12.35
CA ASP A 129 6.28 -24.27 -12.89
C ASP A 129 5.97 -25.77 -13.03
N HIS A 130 5.96 -26.25 -14.27
CA HIS A 130 5.82 -27.68 -14.56
C HIS A 130 7.18 -28.34 -14.42
N ARG A 131 7.36 -29.11 -13.34
CA ARG A 131 8.58 -29.89 -13.14
C ARG A 131 8.26 -31.36 -13.18
N VAL A 132 8.97 -32.06 -14.06
CA VAL A 132 9.02 -33.52 -14.05
C VAL A 132 9.89 -33.93 -12.86
N MET A 133 9.27 -34.55 -11.87
CA MET A 133 9.99 -35.09 -10.71
C MET A 133 10.10 -36.61 -10.83
N ARG A 134 11.20 -37.15 -10.32
CA ARG A 134 11.42 -38.59 -10.23
C ARG A 134 11.13 -39.07 -8.81
N ARG A 135 10.31 -40.12 -8.67
CA ARG A 135 10.04 -40.74 -7.37
C ARG A 135 11.34 -41.24 -6.72
N SER A 136 11.42 -41.20 -5.39
CA SER A 136 12.62 -41.65 -4.65
C SER A 136 12.74 -43.17 -4.51
N TYR A 137 11.69 -43.94 -4.83
CA TYR A 137 11.64 -45.40 -4.71
C TYR A 137 11.55 -46.07 -6.09
N PRO A 138 12.21 -47.23 -6.31
CA PRO A 138 12.05 -48.02 -7.54
C PRO A 138 10.57 -48.36 -7.78
N PRO A 139 10.02 -48.20 -8.99
CA PRO A 139 10.68 -48.15 -10.30
C PRO A 139 11.14 -46.76 -10.78
N TYR A 140 11.23 -45.75 -9.91
CA TYR A 140 11.70 -44.40 -10.25
C TYR A 140 10.92 -43.74 -11.40
N GLU A 141 9.61 -43.95 -11.44
CA GLU A 141 8.74 -43.33 -12.43
C GLU A 141 8.79 -41.79 -12.33
N GLU A 142 8.80 -41.16 -13.51
CA GLU A 142 8.65 -39.73 -13.67
C GLU A 142 7.17 -39.35 -13.57
N TYR A 143 6.87 -38.29 -12.83
CA TYR A 143 5.54 -37.74 -12.74
C TYR A 143 5.59 -36.22 -12.85
N ASP A 144 4.59 -35.67 -13.55
CA ASP A 144 4.44 -34.23 -13.70
C ASP A 144 3.91 -33.65 -12.38
N THR A 145 4.67 -32.72 -11.81
CA THR A 145 4.22 -31.90 -10.68
C THR A 145 4.07 -30.46 -11.13
N VAL A 146 2.99 -29.84 -10.70
CA VAL A 146 2.81 -28.39 -10.82
C VAL A 146 3.19 -27.78 -9.48
N ILE A 147 4.26 -26.97 -9.46
CA ILE A 147 4.64 -26.20 -8.28
C ILE A 147 4.04 -24.81 -8.41
N TYR A 148 3.15 -24.46 -7.49
CA TYR A 148 2.59 -23.11 -7.39
C TYR A 148 3.53 -22.25 -6.55
N THR A 149 4.15 -21.24 -7.17
CA THR A 149 4.88 -20.21 -6.42
C THR A 149 3.92 -19.07 -6.12
N GLN A 150 3.54 -18.94 -4.85
CA GLN A 150 2.65 -17.89 -4.38
C GLN A 150 3.36 -16.54 -4.37
N PHE A 151 2.59 -15.47 -4.62
CA PHE A 151 3.08 -14.10 -4.55
C PHE A 151 3.51 -13.76 -3.10
N GLN A 152 4.76 -13.33 -2.95
CA GLN A 152 5.32 -12.91 -1.65
C GLN A 152 5.57 -11.40 -1.67
N PRO A 153 4.96 -10.61 -0.76
CA PRO A 153 5.19 -9.17 -0.68
C PRO A 153 6.66 -8.79 -0.46
N THR A 154 7.41 -9.68 0.21
CA THR A 154 8.85 -9.56 0.48
C THR A 154 9.71 -9.46 -0.79
N GLN A 155 9.22 -9.90 -1.95
CA GLN A 155 9.98 -9.81 -3.21
C GLN A 155 9.90 -8.41 -3.87
N VAL A 156 9.03 -7.53 -3.36
CA VAL A 156 8.91 -6.15 -3.85
C VAL A 156 10.02 -5.30 -3.25
N MET A 157 11.03 -5.03 -4.08
CA MET A 157 12.27 -4.34 -3.68
C MET A 157 12.39 -2.95 -4.27
N ARG A 158 11.59 -2.60 -5.28
CA ARG A 158 11.67 -1.29 -5.94
C ARG A 158 10.29 -0.67 -6.11
N LEU A 159 10.26 0.65 -6.19
CA LEU A 159 9.06 1.44 -6.41
C LEU A 159 9.31 2.45 -7.52
N ARG A 160 8.57 2.33 -8.62
CA ARG A 160 8.56 3.32 -9.69
C ARG A 160 7.57 4.43 -9.38
N ILE A 161 7.98 5.67 -9.62
CA ILE A 161 7.18 6.86 -9.39
C ILE A 161 7.10 7.64 -10.70
N LYS A 162 5.88 8.01 -11.08
CA LYS A 162 5.60 8.92 -12.18
C LYS A 162 5.30 10.30 -11.62
N GLU A 163 6.15 11.27 -11.91
CA GLU A 163 6.08 12.63 -11.36
C GLU A 163 5.99 13.68 -12.47
N ASP A 164 5.19 14.72 -12.23
CA ASP A 164 5.15 15.92 -13.04
C ASP A 164 5.90 17.04 -12.33
N TRP A 165 7.00 17.48 -12.95
CA TRP A 165 7.77 18.64 -12.53
C TRP A 165 7.20 19.85 -13.23
N TYR A 166 6.93 20.93 -12.50
CA TYR A 166 6.42 22.15 -13.07
C TYR A 166 6.98 23.38 -12.36
N PHE A 167 7.18 24.46 -13.12
CA PHE A 167 7.56 25.76 -12.57
C PHE A 167 6.32 26.64 -12.43
N ASP A 168 5.98 26.98 -11.18
CA ASP A 168 4.88 27.90 -10.87
C ASP A 168 5.38 29.35 -10.90
N ARG A 169 4.86 30.15 -11.83
CA ARG A 169 5.19 31.56 -11.99
C ARG A 169 4.85 32.39 -10.74
N GLN A 170 3.74 32.08 -10.05
CA GLN A 170 3.31 32.89 -8.90
C GLN A 170 4.26 32.74 -7.72
N ARG A 171 4.76 31.52 -7.51
CA ARG A 171 5.63 31.19 -6.38
C ARG A 171 7.12 31.26 -6.74
N SER A 172 7.44 31.36 -8.02
CA SER A 172 8.82 31.29 -8.55
C SER A 172 9.59 30.08 -8.01
N GLN A 173 8.90 28.95 -7.88
CA GLN A 173 9.44 27.71 -7.33
C GLN A 173 9.14 26.55 -8.28
N MET A 174 10.10 25.63 -8.35
CA MET A 174 9.91 24.34 -9.01
C MET A 174 9.16 23.42 -8.04
N MET A 175 7.98 22.99 -8.46
CA MET A 175 7.13 22.09 -7.68
C MET A 175 7.02 20.74 -8.39
N VAL A 176 6.75 19.71 -7.60
CA VAL A 176 6.62 18.33 -8.09
C VAL A 176 5.28 17.78 -7.65
N ARG A 177 4.59 17.11 -8.57
CA ARG A 177 3.35 16.40 -8.29
C ARG A 177 3.49 14.94 -8.68
N ILE A 178 3.34 14.07 -7.70
CA ILE A 178 3.32 12.62 -7.94
C ILE A 178 1.96 12.27 -8.53
N GLN A 179 1.97 11.59 -9.68
CA GLN A 179 0.76 11.15 -10.37
C GLN A 179 0.45 9.70 -10.06
N ALA A 180 1.46 8.83 -10.15
CA ALA A 180 1.27 7.40 -9.97
C ALA A 180 2.48 6.72 -9.33
N LEU A 181 2.20 5.61 -8.64
CA LEU A 181 3.18 4.72 -8.03
C LEU A 181 3.04 3.32 -8.64
N CYS A 182 4.15 2.62 -8.85
CA CYS A 182 4.17 1.26 -9.34
C CYS A 182 5.17 0.42 -8.55
N PRO A 183 4.70 -0.53 -7.73
CA PRO A 183 5.58 -1.48 -7.06
C PRO A 183 6.22 -2.43 -8.09
N VAL A 184 7.50 -2.72 -7.90
CA VAL A 184 8.29 -3.57 -8.79
C VAL A 184 8.92 -4.70 -7.97
N MET A 185 8.65 -5.93 -8.37
CA MET A 185 9.28 -7.11 -7.79
C MET A 185 10.52 -7.51 -8.57
N ILE A 186 11.48 -8.09 -7.87
CA ILE A 186 12.67 -8.67 -8.49
C ILE A 186 12.47 -10.18 -8.52
N LYS A 187 12.50 -10.77 -9.73
CA LYS A 187 12.46 -12.22 -9.94
C LYS A 187 13.85 -12.65 -10.41
N GLU A 188 14.39 -13.70 -9.80
CA GLU A 188 15.59 -14.34 -10.32
C GLU A 188 15.19 -15.33 -11.41
N ARG A 189 15.57 -15.06 -12.66
CA ARG A 189 15.37 -15.98 -13.78
C ARG A 189 16.74 -16.36 -14.32
N ASN A 190 17.10 -17.65 -14.25
CA ASN A 190 18.35 -18.19 -14.78
C ASN A 190 19.63 -17.51 -14.23
N GLY A 191 19.60 -16.99 -12.99
CA GLY A 191 20.73 -16.29 -12.37
C GLY A 191 20.83 -14.80 -12.69
N GLU A 192 19.89 -14.24 -13.45
CA GLU A 192 19.76 -12.79 -13.66
C GLU A 192 18.57 -12.22 -12.88
N GLU A 193 18.77 -11.08 -12.23
CA GLU A 193 17.72 -10.31 -11.55
C GLU A 193 16.86 -9.59 -12.60
N VAL A 194 15.67 -10.12 -12.89
CA VAL A 194 14.69 -9.50 -13.77
C VAL A 194 13.70 -8.69 -12.95
N THR A 195 13.62 -7.39 -13.21
CA THR A 195 12.60 -6.52 -12.60
C THR A 195 11.25 -6.70 -13.29
N SER A 196 10.24 -7.12 -12.54
CA SER A 196 8.85 -7.25 -13.00
C SER A 196 7.99 -6.17 -12.32
N PRO A 197 7.53 -5.13 -13.04
CA PRO A 197 6.58 -4.17 -12.50
C PRO A 197 5.19 -4.82 -12.36
N LEU A 198 4.50 -4.54 -11.25
CA LEU A 198 3.22 -5.19 -10.94
C LEU A 198 2.03 -4.47 -11.57
N PHE A 199 1.74 -3.26 -11.09
CA PHE A 199 0.61 -2.44 -11.50
C PHE A 199 0.85 -0.98 -11.13
N TRP A 200 0.12 -0.07 -11.76
CA TRP A 200 0.11 1.34 -11.41
C TRP A 200 -1.01 1.67 -10.42
N ILE A 201 -0.77 2.63 -9.54
CA ILE A 201 -1.74 3.16 -8.57
C ILE A 201 -1.78 4.67 -8.73
N SER A 202 -2.99 5.24 -8.75
CA SER A 202 -3.19 6.69 -8.71
C SER A 202 -2.74 7.24 -7.35
N TYR A 203 -1.71 8.09 -7.34
CA TYR A 203 -1.23 8.70 -6.11
C TYR A 203 -2.30 9.59 -5.44
N PRO A 204 -3.05 10.46 -6.17
CA PRO A 204 -4.12 11.27 -5.58
C PRO A 204 -5.18 10.48 -4.80
N GLU A 205 -5.54 9.28 -5.26
CA GLU A 205 -6.47 8.39 -4.57
C GLU A 205 -5.80 7.74 -3.36
N ALA A 206 -4.58 7.25 -3.55
CA ALA A 206 -3.80 6.57 -2.52
C ALA A 206 -3.40 7.45 -1.33
N ARG A 207 -3.44 8.78 -1.47
CA ARG A 207 -3.08 9.70 -0.37
C ARG A 207 -3.88 9.47 0.90
N LYS A 208 -5.18 9.15 0.80
CA LYS A 208 -6.04 8.93 1.97
C LYS A 208 -5.57 7.72 2.78
N VAL A 209 -5.23 6.63 2.08
CA VAL A 209 -4.67 5.41 2.68
C VAL A 209 -3.30 5.70 3.27
N PHE A 210 -2.43 6.41 2.54
CA PHE A 210 -1.08 6.74 2.98
C PHE A 210 -1.00 7.76 4.12
N ALA A 211 -2.04 8.56 4.32
CA ALA A 211 -2.10 9.50 5.44
C ALA A 211 -2.39 8.76 6.76
N ARG A 212 -3.21 7.70 6.71
CA ARG A 212 -3.56 6.85 7.86
C ARG A 212 -2.47 5.84 8.21
N SER A 213 -1.67 5.41 7.23
CA SER A 213 -0.63 4.42 7.44
C SER A 213 0.70 5.02 7.88
N MET A 214 1.29 4.41 8.91
CA MET A 214 2.53 4.87 9.52
C MET A 214 3.73 4.16 8.96
N VAL A 215 4.82 4.91 8.87
CA VAL A 215 6.12 4.40 8.45
C VAL A 215 6.93 4.04 9.68
N PHE A 216 7.65 2.91 9.58
CA PHE A 216 8.60 2.50 10.60
C PHE A 216 9.75 3.51 10.75
N ASN A 217 10.06 3.90 11.99
CA ASN A 217 11.16 4.80 12.31
C ASN A 217 12.16 4.11 13.25
N GLU A 218 13.40 3.93 12.78
CA GLU A 218 14.48 3.27 13.52
C GLU A 218 14.96 4.08 14.72
N TYR A 219 14.97 5.41 14.61
CA TYR A 219 15.64 6.29 15.58
C TYR A 219 14.72 6.82 16.67
N ASN A 220 13.42 6.94 16.37
CA ASN A 220 12.46 7.52 17.29
C ASN A 220 11.07 6.90 17.12
N SER A 221 10.65 6.08 18.08
CA SER A 221 9.33 5.45 18.10
C SER A 221 8.18 6.42 18.44
N ALA A 222 8.49 7.57 19.07
CA ALA A 222 7.51 8.61 19.38
C ALA A 222 7.22 9.51 18.18
N MET A 223 8.23 9.80 17.34
CA MET A 223 8.01 10.56 16.10
C MET A 223 7.57 9.63 14.97
N ARG A 224 6.26 9.62 14.74
CA ARG A 224 5.61 8.82 13.69
C ARG A 224 5.36 9.70 12.45
N LEU A 225 5.87 9.25 11.30
CA LEU A 225 5.60 9.86 10.00
C LEU A 225 4.64 8.98 9.23
N SER A 226 3.70 9.59 8.50
CA SER A 226 2.84 8.85 7.57
C SER A 226 3.50 8.68 6.21
N TYR A 227 3.05 7.69 5.42
CA TYR A 227 3.58 7.52 4.05
C TYR A 227 3.32 8.76 3.19
N ASP A 228 2.15 9.43 3.34
CA ASP A 228 1.86 10.68 2.60
C ASP A 228 2.87 11.79 2.92
N GLU A 229 3.28 11.93 4.19
CA GLU A 229 4.28 12.94 4.57
C GLU A 229 5.66 12.66 4.00
N ILE A 230 6.04 11.38 3.89
CA ILE A 230 7.33 10.98 3.30
C ILE A 230 7.36 11.32 1.83
N PHE A 231 6.31 11.00 1.08
CA PHE A 231 6.22 11.34 -0.33
C PHE A 231 6.10 12.85 -0.54
N TRP A 232 5.32 13.54 0.30
CA TRP A 232 5.18 14.99 0.27
C TRP A 232 6.51 15.73 0.51
N LYS A 233 7.22 15.36 1.57
CA LYS A 233 8.53 15.94 1.93
C LYS A 233 9.67 15.40 1.06
N ARG A 234 9.39 14.45 0.16
CA ARG A 234 10.38 13.75 -0.67
C ARG A 234 11.51 13.14 0.15
N LEU A 235 11.17 12.56 1.30
CA LEU A 235 12.12 11.84 2.14
C LEU A 235 12.40 10.46 1.53
N PHE A 236 12.89 10.39 0.30
CA PHE A 236 13.32 9.15 -0.34
C PHE A 236 14.47 9.45 -1.33
N ASP A 237 15.34 8.46 -1.52
CA ASP A 237 16.37 8.51 -2.54
C ASP A 237 15.87 7.78 -3.79
N SER A 238 16.21 8.30 -4.96
CA SER A 238 15.67 7.79 -6.22
C SER A 238 16.55 8.18 -7.40
N TYR A 239 16.53 7.35 -8.45
CA TYR A 239 17.17 7.67 -9.72
C TYR A 239 16.13 7.82 -10.83
N ILE A 240 16.45 8.65 -11.81
CA ILE A 240 15.62 8.85 -13.01
C ILE A 240 15.96 7.75 -14.00
N TYR A 241 14.97 6.97 -14.44
CA TYR A 241 15.17 5.92 -15.45
C TYR A 241 14.53 6.27 -16.79
N LYS A 242 13.51 7.13 -16.79
CA LYS A 242 12.84 7.60 -18.00
C LYS A 242 12.42 9.04 -17.80
N GLU A 243 12.55 9.83 -18.86
CA GLU A 243 12.05 11.19 -18.92
C GLU A 243 11.10 11.36 -20.10
N GLN A 244 10.21 12.33 -20.00
CA GLN A 244 9.35 12.68 -21.11
C GLN A 244 10.21 13.25 -22.23
N ASN A 245 10.40 12.44 -23.27
CA ASN A 245 11.02 12.87 -24.51
C ASN A 245 9.93 13.36 -25.46
N VAL A 246 10.14 14.53 -26.06
CA VAL A 246 9.26 15.08 -27.11
C VAL A 246 9.49 14.32 -28.43
N TYR A 247 10.66 13.70 -28.60
CA TYR A 247 11.11 13.16 -29.88
C TYR A 247 11.10 11.63 -29.98
N ASP A 248 10.69 10.92 -28.92
CA ASP A 248 10.51 9.46 -28.86
C ASP A 248 11.47 8.68 -29.78
N ARG A 249 12.77 8.95 -29.65
CA ARG A 249 13.85 8.40 -30.47
C ARG A 249 14.83 7.63 -29.61
#